data_AF-A0A419G4S3-F1
#
_entry.id   AF-A0A419G4S3-F1
#
_cell.length_a   1.000
_cell.length_b   1.000
_cell.length_c   1.000
_cell.angle_alpha   90.00
_cell.angle_beta   90.00
_cell.angle_gamma   90.00
#
_symmetry.space_group_name_H-M   'P 1'
#
loop_
_entity.id
_entity.type
_entity.pdbx_description
1 polymer ?
#
loop_
_entity_poly.entity_id
_entity_poly.type
_entity_poly.pdbx_seq_one_letter_code
_entity_poly.pdbx_strand_id
1 'polypeptide(L)'
;MEEVIKRLSDLLPGLKKAKVSKKSEPGCGWVSKSFFVAEDNKIFWVVLLTEPETFALLEVSPLWLQYFAELVLESPHIFVCWNNLHKIVFWVTAQEKTELAL
;
A
#
# COMPACT_ATOMS: atom_id res chain seq x y z
N MET A 1 1.01 -1.59 -15.64
CA MET A 1 1.64 -1.48 -14.30
C MET A 1 2.65 -0.33 -14.29
N GLU A 2 3.61 -0.29 -15.21
CA GLU A 2 4.48 0.89 -15.39
C GLU A 2 3.68 2.18 -15.64
N GLU A 3 2.60 2.12 -16.42
CA GLU A 3 1.74 3.27 -16.68
C GLU A 3 0.96 3.74 -15.43
N VAL A 4 0.40 2.80 -14.66
CA VAL A 4 -0.23 3.06 -13.36
C VAL A 4 0.76 3.75 -12.43
N ILE A 5 1.97 3.17 -12.30
CA ILE A 5 3.05 3.71 -11.46
C ILE A 5 3.45 5.12 -11.92
N LYS A 6 3.57 5.34 -13.23
CA LYS A 6 3.86 6.65 -13.82
C LYS A 6 2.77 7.67 -13.49
N ARG A 7 1.49 7.32 -13.68
CA ARG A 7 0.35 8.19 -13.35
C ARG A 7 0.26 8.48 -11.86
N LEU A 8 0.48 7.47 -11.01
CA LEU A 8 0.55 7.64 -9.55
C LEU A 8 1.70 8.59 -9.17
N SER A 9 2.86 8.47 -9.82
CA SER A 9 4.00 9.36 -9.60
C SER A 9 3.73 10.81 -9.99
N ASP A 10 2.87 11.04 -10.98
CA ASP A 10 2.44 12.39 -11.37
C ASP A 10 1.44 12.99 -10.36
N LEU A 11 0.55 12.16 -9.80
CA LEU A 11 -0.52 12.58 -8.89
C LEU A 11 -0.07 12.75 -7.44
N LEU A 12 1.02 12.10 -7.02
CA LEU A 12 1.49 12.11 -5.64
C LEU A 12 2.94 12.63 -5.59
N PRO A 13 3.17 13.86 -5.13
CA PRO A 13 4.51 14.44 -5.06
C PRO A 13 5.51 13.59 -4.24
N GLY A 14 5.01 12.82 -3.26
CA GLY A 14 5.81 11.85 -2.50
C GLY A 14 6.30 10.67 -3.34
N LEU A 15 5.55 10.26 -4.37
CA LEU A 15 5.96 9.21 -5.30
C LEU A 15 7.07 9.67 -6.26
N LYS A 16 7.21 10.98 -6.53
CA LYS A 16 8.34 11.51 -7.32
C LYS A 16 9.68 11.38 -6.58
N LYS A 17 9.65 11.40 -5.24
CA LYS A 17 10.82 11.23 -4.37
C LYS A 17 11.09 9.76 -4.04
N ALA A 18 10.03 8.97 -3.92
CA ALA A 18 10.08 7.52 -3.90
C ALA A 18 10.68 7.02 -5.21
N LYS A 19 12.01 7.05 -5.30
CA LYS A 19 12.74 6.51 -6.42
C LYS A 19 12.21 5.09 -6.62
N VAL A 20 11.58 4.85 -7.76
CA VAL A 20 11.70 3.57 -8.44
C VAL A 20 13.20 3.45 -8.69
N SER A 21 13.94 2.99 -7.70
CA SER A 21 15.38 2.83 -7.81
C SER A 21 15.59 1.88 -9.00
N LYS A 22 16.64 2.10 -9.79
CA LYS A 22 16.88 1.41 -11.06
C LYS A 22 16.98 -0.13 -10.95
N LYS A 23 16.83 -0.69 -9.75
CA LYS A 23 16.63 -2.11 -9.48
C LYS A 23 15.45 -2.23 -8.53
N SER A 24 14.34 -2.77 -9.02
CA SER A 24 13.16 -2.98 -8.18
C SER A 24 13.43 -4.12 -7.19
N GLU A 25 13.90 -3.72 -6.01
CA GLU A 25 14.25 -4.65 -4.93
C GLU A 25 13.03 -4.94 -4.07
N PRO A 26 12.84 -6.20 -3.67
CA PRO A 26 11.78 -6.58 -2.74
C PRO A 26 12.11 -6.00 -1.36
N GLY A 27 11.10 -5.82 -0.52
CA GLY A 27 11.31 -5.24 0.80
C GLY A 27 10.09 -5.31 1.68
N CYS A 28 10.22 -4.76 2.88
CA CYS A 28 9.13 -4.60 3.82
C CYS A 28 9.27 -3.26 4.56
N GLY A 29 8.16 -2.76 5.10
CA GLY A 29 8.16 -1.53 5.88
C GLY A 29 6.78 -1.10 6.36
N TRP A 30 6.79 -0.03 7.14
CA TRP A 30 5.58 0.58 7.69
C TRP A 30 4.93 1.54 6.70
N VAL A 31 3.61 1.45 6.60
CA VAL A 31 2.79 2.32 5.77
C VAL A 31 2.63 3.68 6.44
N SER A 32 2.94 4.73 5.70
CA SER A 32 2.70 6.12 6.09
C SER A 32 1.38 6.67 5.55
N LYS A 33 0.94 6.18 4.38
CA LYS A 33 -0.31 6.56 3.72
C LYS A 33 -0.87 5.38 2.96
N SER A 34 -2.19 5.26 2.98
CA SER A 34 -2.96 4.19 2.36
C SER A 34 -4.13 4.81 1.60
N PHE A 35 -4.37 4.38 0.37
CA PHE A 35 -5.50 4.85 -0.45
C PHE A 35 -5.81 3.87 -1.58
N PHE A 36 -6.96 4.05 -2.22
CA PHE A 36 -7.38 3.26 -3.36
C PHE A 36 -7.32 4.05 -4.66
N VAL A 37 -6.95 3.37 -5.74
CA VAL A 37 -6.98 3.91 -7.10
C VAL A 37 -7.70 2.94 -8.00
N ALA A 38 -8.70 3.45 -8.73
CA ALA A 38 -9.43 2.69 -9.73
C ALA A 38 -8.90 3.04 -11.12
N GLU A 39 -8.50 2.02 -11.90
CA GLU A 39 -8.00 2.18 -13.27
C GLU A 39 -8.35 0.93 -14.09
N ASP A 40 -8.85 1.12 -15.31
CA ASP A 40 -9.17 0.05 -16.27
C ASP A 40 -9.94 -1.14 -15.67
N ASN A 41 -11.02 -0.84 -14.92
CA ASN A 41 -11.88 -1.81 -14.22
C ASN A 41 -11.20 -2.61 -13.09
N LYS A 42 -10.02 -2.19 -12.65
CA LYS A 42 -9.31 -2.74 -11.50
C LYS A 42 -9.25 -1.71 -10.40
N ILE A 43 -9.20 -2.18 -9.16
CA ILE A 43 -8.98 -1.34 -8.00
C ILE A 43 -7.66 -1.77 -7.37
N PHE A 44 -6.81 -0.80 -7.08
CA PHE A 44 -5.53 -1.01 -6.45
C PHE A 44 -5.55 -0.36 -5.07
N TRP A 45 -5.23 -1.14 -4.05
CA TRP A 45 -4.77 -0.60 -2.79
C TRP A 45 -3.31 -0.17 -2.97
N VAL A 46 -3.02 1.10 -2.74
CA VAL A 46 -1.69 1.68 -2.87
C VAL A 46 -1.25 2.20 -1.51
N VAL A 47 -0.01 1.86 -1.14
CA VAL A 47 0.60 2.32 0.11
C VAL A 47 1.91 3.05 -0.16
N LEU A 48 2.15 4.11 0.61
CA LEU A 48 3.43 4.81 0.64
C LEU A 48 4.18 4.47 1.91
N LEU A 49 5.46 4.18 1.77
CA LEU A 49 6.38 3.89 2.86
C LEU A 49 7.36 5.05 3.03
N THR A 50 7.74 5.36 4.27
CA THR A 50 8.70 6.43 4.59
C THR A 50 10.13 5.91 4.71
N GLU A 51 10.30 4.68 5.20
CA GLU A 51 11.60 4.07 5.44
C GLU A 51 11.57 2.58 5.03
N PRO A 52 11.93 2.24 3.77
CA PRO A 52 12.42 3.13 2.71
C PRO A 52 11.32 4.01 2.10
N GLU A 53 11.70 5.19 1.57
CA GLU A 53 10.79 6.07 0.82
C GLU A 53 10.42 5.39 -0.51
N THR A 54 9.32 4.64 -0.51
CA THR A 54 8.87 3.85 -1.66
C THR A 54 7.35 3.63 -1.64
N PHE A 55 6.84 2.80 -2.54
CA PHE A 55 5.44 2.38 -2.55
C PHE A 55 5.31 0.88 -2.76
N ALA A 56 4.13 0.37 -2.43
CA ALA A 56 3.69 -0.94 -2.85
C ALA A 56 2.21 -0.91 -3.22
N LEU A 57 1.75 -1.88 -4.00
CA LEU A 57 0.35 -1.97 -4.42
C LEU A 57 -0.18 -3.40 -4.38
N LEU A 58 -1.48 -3.52 -4.12
CA LEU A 58 -2.23 -4.76 -4.23
C LEU A 58 -3.42 -4.53 -5.15
N GLU A 59 -3.60 -5.36 -6.19
CA GLU A 59 -4.87 -5.40 -6.91
C GLU A 59 -5.90 -6.06 -5.99
N VAL A 60 -7.00 -5.37 -5.73
CA VAL A 60 -8.04 -5.79 -4.78
C VAL A 60 -9.37 -6.00 -5.49
N SER A 61 -10.11 -7.01 -5.05
CA SER A 61 -11.47 -7.26 -5.53
C SER A 61 -12.50 -6.43 -4.74
N PRO A 62 -13.73 -6.25 -5.27
CA PRO A 62 -14.81 -5.63 -4.51
C PRO A 62 -15.09 -6.32 -3.17
N LEU A 63 -14.98 -7.65 -3.13
CA LEU A 63 -15.14 -8.43 -1.90
C LEU A 63 -14.03 -8.12 -0.89
N TRP A 64 -12.79 -7.98 -1.36
CA TRP A 64 -11.66 -7.61 -0.50
C TRP A 64 -11.89 -6.22 0.12
N LEU A 65 -12.36 -5.25 -0.68
CA LEU A 65 -12.69 -3.91 -0.18
C LEU A 65 -13.74 -3.95 0.92
N GLN A 66 -14.79 -4.76 0.73
CA GLN A 66 -15.86 -4.87 1.72
C GLN A 66 -15.36 -5.34 3.09
N TYR A 67 -14.37 -6.23 3.13
CA TYR A 67 -13.83 -6.75 4.40
C TYR A 67 -12.70 -5.92 4.99
N PHE A 68 -11.88 -5.30 4.16
CA PHE A 68 -10.60 -4.76 4.62
C PHE A 68 -10.40 -3.27 4.35
N ALA A 69 -11.25 -2.60 3.56
CA ALA A 69 -11.03 -1.21 3.20
C ALA A 69 -10.99 -0.28 4.42
N GLU A 70 -11.95 -0.41 5.33
CA GLU A 70 -11.99 0.36 6.57
C GLU A 70 -10.73 0.10 7.40
N LEU A 71 -10.39 -1.18 7.61
CA LEU A 71 -9.21 -1.59 8.38
C LEU A 71 -7.92 -0.99 7.83
N VAL A 72 -7.68 -1.04 6.52
CA VAL A 72 -6.42 -0.56 5.93
C VAL A 72 -6.37 0.95 5.72
N LEU A 73 -7.50 1.65 5.83
CA LEU A 73 -7.54 3.11 5.76
C LEU A 73 -7.43 3.74 7.16
N GLU A 74 -8.00 3.09 8.17
CA GLU A 74 -8.07 3.64 9.53
C GLU A 74 -6.96 3.14 10.46
N SER A 75 -6.34 1.99 10.17
CA SER A 75 -5.29 1.46 11.03
C SER A 75 -4.05 2.38 11.04
N PRO A 76 -3.59 2.83 12.22
CA PRO A 76 -2.41 3.70 12.33
C PRO A 76 -1.10 2.94 12.06
N HIS A 77 -1.13 1.60 12.10
CA HIS A 77 0.06 0.75 12.04
C HIS A 77 -0.16 -0.44 11.10
N ILE A 78 0.17 -0.23 9.84
CA ILE A 78 0.15 -1.27 8.82
C ILE A 78 1.59 -1.56 8.39
N PHE A 79 1.95 -2.84 8.42
CA PHE A 79 3.21 -3.33 7.90
C PHE A 79 2.96 -4.11 6.61
N VAL A 80 3.76 -3.86 5.58
CA VAL A 80 3.65 -4.54 4.28
C VAL A 80 4.99 -5.09 3.84
N CYS A 81 4.96 -6.17 3.06
CA CYS A 81 6.08 -6.65 2.28
C CYS A 81 5.70 -6.72 0.80
N TRP A 82 6.65 -6.41 -0.07
CA TRP A 82 6.48 -6.39 -1.52
C TRP A 82 7.57 -7.16 -2.26
N ASN A 83 7.23 -7.61 -3.46
CA ASN A 83 8.18 -8.25 -4.38
C ASN A 83 8.86 -7.24 -5.32
N ASN A 84 9.70 -7.73 -6.23
CA ASN A 84 10.42 -6.93 -7.22
C ASN A 84 9.50 -6.17 -8.21
N LEU A 85 8.18 -6.35 -8.18
CA LEU A 85 7.23 -5.58 -8.98
C LEU A 85 6.46 -4.56 -8.11
N HIS A 86 6.93 -4.30 -6.89
CA HIS A 86 6.23 -3.52 -5.88
C HIS A 86 4.81 -4.04 -5.58
N LYS A 87 4.54 -5.32 -5.87
CA LYS A 87 3.28 -5.94 -5.48
C LYS A 87 3.36 -6.36 -4.02
N ILE A 88 2.38 -5.97 -3.22
CA ILE A 88 2.22 -6.43 -1.84
C ILE A 88 1.99 -7.94 -1.88
N VAL A 89 2.85 -8.68 -1.19
CA VAL A 89 2.76 -10.14 -1.03
C VAL A 89 2.36 -10.54 0.39
N PHE A 90 2.52 -9.64 1.35
CA PHE A 90 2.11 -9.81 2.74
C PHE A 90 1.77 -8.45 3.33
N TRP A 91 0.74 -8.41 4.18
CA TRP A 91 0.40 -7.24 4.97
C TRP A 91 -0.22 -7.67 6.29
N VAL A 92 -0.05 -6.85 7.31
CA VAL A 92 -0.66 -7.03 8.62
C VAL A 92 -0.94 -5.66 9.22
N THR A 93 -2.03 -5.56 9.96
CA THR A 93 -2.40 -4.38 10.73
C THR A 93 -2.27 -4.70 12.20
N ALA A 94 -1.70 -3.79 12.98
CA ALA A 94 -1.81 -3.91 14.42
C ALA A 94 -3.29 -3.79 14.80
N GLN A 95 -3.82 -4.81 15.47
CA GLN A 95 -5.10 -4.72 16.14
C GLN A 95 -4.81 -4.42 17.61
N GLU A 96 -5.35 -3.33 18.14
CA GLU A 96 -5.27 -3.09 19.57
C GLU A 96 -5.95 -4.26 20.29
N LYS A 97 -5.27 -4.78 21.30
CA LYS A 97 -5.88 -5.76 22.19
C LYS A 97 -7.00 -5.03 22.92
N THR A 98 -8.24 -5.31 22.57
CA THR A 98 -9.38 -4.80 23.34
C THR A 98 -9.25 -5.37 24.75
N GLU A 99 -8.79 -4.55 25.69
CA GLU A 99 -9.03 -4.82 27.10
C GLU A 99 -10.54 -4.69 27.27
N LEU A 100 -11.23 -5.83 27.26
CA LEU A 100 -12.61 -5.88 27.70
C LEU A 100 -12.61 -5.33 29.13
N ALA A 101 -13.14 -4.11 29.30
CA ALA A 101 -13.44 -3.57 30.60
C ALA A 101 -14.43 -4.53 31.27
N LEU A 102 -13.91 -5.35 32.19
CA LEU A 102 -14.67 -6.19 33.10
C LEU A 102 -15.29 -5.33 34.21
#